data_AF-A0A1Y2C894-F1
#
_entry.id   AF-A0A1Y2C894-F1
#
_cell.length_a   1.000
_cell.length_b   1.000
_cell.length_c   1.000
_cell.angle_alpha   90.00
_cell.angle_beta   90.00
_cell.angle_gamma   90.00
#
_symmetry.space_group_name_H-M   'P 1'
#
loop_
_entity.id
_entity.type
_entity.pdbx_description
1 polymer ?
#
loop_
_entity_poly.entity_id
_entity_poly.type
_entity_poly.pdbx_seq_one_letter_code
_entity_poly.pdbx_strand_id
1 'polypeptide(L)'
;MGPLSSLLCLLVLAIWVHAAEPEYPPITSRITSAKGSLFFDELGRSRIFRGTNVVYKAFPYVPQTSQDSDPLYSFNQKDISLLASNGVTAVRLGVLWAGVEPTKGNYNQTYLTELTKIVQMCSDVGIYVLLDFHQDIMSERFCGQGVPSYIVDTNPSANSGWTGFPVPLRFLAYKTGNGGIPSAGDCQSKTWTFYQTADSVVFLYQQLYENKDGVRDAFISFWTMVAKTFLPFKNILGYDLINEPFMGNIYTNPLLLDPLYANRVNLQPFYDVVSTAIRTVDPNAIIHFEPATLIQKSAGFTNTPGGKDFSNKSVFNFHYYADAQRENGLNDTLGYRIDSAISLNCGAFLGEFEMGYNSGKNLDSIRQTFQAADLHLTSATGWEYKEYIPKGVMVMTGTNNGLVDSTGSVREDFAKVFSRPYAHAIAGIPTGMAFDDGSKIFTLNFTFNGQVGVSGTTEIRGNFGLFHKPYGSEVKVVSTSGVFSMLPGNGVSGSSVFVAPDSANLAKVGANVTITVLARTSPPPAPAVTTTVTASAIAVATKSGIIPLKPLLFVIISFFFFL
;
A
#
# COMPACT_ATOMS: atom_id res chain seq x y z
N MET A 1 21.80 46.12 -68.90
CA MET A 1 21.60 47.08 -67.78
C MET A 1 20.11 47.16 -67.52
N GLY A 2 19.66 46.80 -66.31
CA GLY A 2 18.25 46.74 -65.88
C GLY A 2 17.99 45.50 -65.00
N PRO A 3 17.21 45.59 -63.91
CA PRO A 3 17.56 45.01 -62.61
C PRO A 3 16.76 43.77 -62.20
N LEU A 4 17.33 43.03 -61.23
CA LEU A 4 16.70 41.97 -60.45
C LEU A 4 15.41 42.46 -59.77
N SER A 5 14.34 41.69 -59.91
CA SER A 5 13.15 41.75 -59.06
C SER A 5 13.06 40.49 -58.20
N SER A 6 13.33 40.68 -56.91
CA SER A 6 13.26 39.71 -55.83
C SER A 6 11.82 39.30 -55.54
N LEU A 7 11.52 38.00 -55.59
CA LEU A 7 10.25 37.44 -55.14
C LEU A 7 10.31 37.27 -53.60
N LEU A 8 9.57 38.11 -52.87
CA LEU A 8 9.42 38.00 -51.43
C LEU A 8 8.27 37.01 -51.14
N CYS A 9 8.59 35.77 -50.77
CA CYS A 9 7.61 34.84 -50.20
C CYS A 9 7.39 35.19 -48.72
N LEU A 10 6.24 35.78 -48.40
CA LEU A 10 5.73 35.90 -47.04
C LEU A 10 5.27 34.52 -46.55
N LEU A 11 6.13 33.84 -45.79
CA LEU A 11 5.76 32.69 -44.98
C LEU A 11 5.07 33.20 -43.71
N VAL A 12 3.73 33.14 -43.69
CA VAL A 12 2.95 33.33 -42.47
C VAL A 12 3.13 32.07 -41.61
N LEU A 13 4.04 32.11 -40.64
CA LEU A 13 4.08 31.11 -39.57
C LEU A 13 2.84 31.33 -38.69
N ALA A 14 1.81 30.52 -38.89
CA ALA A 14 0.76 30.34 -37.90
C ALA A 14 1.38 29.63 -36.68
N ILE A 15 1.74 30.39 -35.65
CA ILE A 15 2.09 29.84 -34.34
C ILE A 15 0.79 29.31 -33.73
N TRP A 16 0.56 28.01 -33.91
CA TRP A 16 -0.46 27.31 -33.14
C TRP A 16 0.06 27.19 -31.70
N VAL A 17 -0.36 28.10 -30.84
CA VAL A 17 -0.26 27.90 -29.38
C VAL A 17 -1.24 26.77 -29.07
N HIS A 18 -0.78 25.53 -29.14
CA HIS A 18 -1.46 24.44 -28.45
C HIS A 18 -1.37 24.80 -26.97
N ALA A 19 -2.52 25.11 -26.34
CA ALA A 19 -2.60 25.10 -24.90
C ALA A 19 -2.15 23.69 -24.47
N ALA A 20 -1.06 23.60 -23.70
CA ALA A 20 -0.60 22.34 -23.18
C ALA A 20 -1.75 21.69 -22.40
N GLU A 21 -2.11 20.45 -22.74
CA GLU A 21 -3.10 19.73 -21.96
C GLU A 21 -2.60 19.59 -20.52
N PRO A 22 -3.50 19.66 -19.51
CA PRO A 22 -3.10 19.53 -18.11
C PRO A 22 -2.41 18.17 -17.90
N GLU A 23 -1.14 18.20 -17.50
CA GLU A 23 -0.39 16.98 -17.21
C GLU A 23 -0.84 16.34 -15.91
N TYR A 24 -1.44 15.15 -16.02
CA TYR A 24 -1.80 14.32 -14.88
C TYR A 24 -0.59 13.59 -14.33
N PRO A 25 -0.45 13.46 -13.00
CA PRO A 25 0.59 12.63 -12.42
C PRO A 25 0.49 11.18 -12.92
N PRO A 26 1.62 10.45 -13.01
CA PRO A 26 1.57 9.02 -13.27
C PRO A 26 0.76 8.33 -12.17
N ILE A 27 0.08 7.24 -12.55
CA ILE A 27 -0.75 6.43 -11.64
C ILE A 27 0.05 5.99 -10.40
N THR A 28 1.32 5.64 -10.60
CA THR A 28 2.27 5.28 -9.53
C THR A 28 3.59 6.03 -9.69
N SER A 29 4.24 6.27 -8.55
CA SER A 29 5.56 6.91 -8.43
C SER A 29 6.29 6.24 -7.28
N ARG A 30 7.59 5.99 -7.44
CA ARG A 30 8.35 5.23 -6.44
C ARG A 30 8.43 6.01 -5.13
N ILE A 31 8.24 5.33 -4.00
CA ILE A 31 8.53 5.89 -2.68
C ILE A 31 10.03 5.88 -2.45
N THR A 32 10.58 7.05 -2.15
CA THR A 32 12.02 7.26 -2.06
C THR A 32 12.49 7.51 -0.64
N SER A 33 11.63 7.96 0.26
CA SER A 33 11.98 8.13 1.67
C SER A 33 10.74 8.24 2.56
N ALA A 34 10.95 8.20 3.88
CA ALA A 34 9.92 8.43 4.88
C ALA A 34 10.49 9.16 6.11
N LYS A 35 9.64 9.95 6.79
CA LYS A 35 10.00 10.69 8.01
C LYS A 35 8.75 11.08 8.81
N GLY A 36 8.77 10.82 10.12
CA GLY A 36 7.60 11.02 10.97
C GLY A 36 6.43 10.20 10.43
N SER A 37 5.25 10.80 10.31
CA SER A 37 4.07 10.12 9.75
C SER A 37 4.07 9.97 8.22
N LEU A 38 5.02 10.57 7.51
CA LEU A 38 4.92 10.81 6.07
C LEU A 38 5.91 9.98 5.26
N PHE A 39 5.47 9.63 4.06
CA PHE A 39 6.28 9.08 2.98
C PHE A 39 6.50 10.15 1.91
N PHE A 40 7.55 10.00 1.11
CA PHE A 40 7.86 10.89 0.00
C PHE A 40 8.11 10.09 -1.27
N ASP A 41 7.47 10.49 -2.36
CA ASP A 41 7.68 9.88 -3.67
C ASP A 41 8.80 10.54 -4.47
N GLU A 42 9.14 9.94 -5.62
CA GLU A 42 10.17 10.45 -6.54
C GLU A 42 9.81 11.81 -7.18
N LEU A 43 8.57 12.28 -7.01
CA LEU A 43 8.12 13.61 -7.43
C LEU A 43 8.23 14.66 -6.32
N GLY A 44 8.67 14.26 -5.12
CA GLY A 44 8.83 15.15 -3.96
C GLY A 44 7.52 15.48 -3.24
N ARG A 45 6.45 14.71 -3.47
CA ARG A 45 5.15 14.88 -2.82
C ARG A 45 5.12 14.09 -1.50
N SER A 46 4.45 14.64 -0.49
CA SER A 46 4.11 13.85 0.71
C SER A 46 3.02 12.85 0.37
N ARG A 47 3.12 11.64 0.91
CA ARG A 47 2.20 10.53 0.65
C ARG A 47 1.64 9.98 1.96
N ILE A 48 0.32 9.78 1.98
CA ILE A 48 -0.42 9.11 3.05
C ILE A 48 -1.22 7.99 2.40
N PHE A 49 -1.18 6.81 3.01
CA PHE A 49 -1.80 5.60 2.48
C PHE A 49 -2.92 5.11 3.38
N ARG A 50 -4.02 4.66 2.77
CA ARG A 50 -5.11 3.96 3.45
C ARG A 50 -5.46 2.69 2.74
N GLY A 51 -5.72 1.66 3.52
CA GLY A 51 -6.01 0.37 2.94
C GLY A 51 -6.36 -0.74 3.89
N THR A 52 -6.03 -1.94 3.44
CA THR A 52 -6.42 -3.20 4.07
C THR A 52 -5.31 -4.23 3.95
N ASN A 53 -5.31 -5.19 4.86
CA ASN A 53 -4.50 -6.40 4.76
C ASN A 53 -5.16 -7.40 3.81
N VAL A 54 -4.33 -8.06 3.00
CA VAL A 54 -4.68 -9.18 2.11
C VAL A 54 -3.68 -10.29 2.42
N VAL A 55 -4.07 -11.22 3.28
CA VAL A 55 -3.18 -12.28 3.75
C VAL A 55 -3.91 -13.61 3.65
N TYR A 56 -3.41 -14.49 2.79
CA TYR A 56 -3.97 -15.82 2.59
C TYR A 56 -3.07 -16.85 3.26
N LYS A 57 -3.45 -17.29 4.47
CA LYS A 57 -2.58 -18.11 5.34
C LYS A 57 -2.70 -19.62 5.10
N ALA A 58 -3.73 -20.07 4.39
CA ALA A 58 -3.92 -21.46 4.02
C ALA A 58 -3.13 -21.81 2.75
N PHE A 59 -2.67 -23.05 2.58
CA PHE A 59 -2.13 -23.51 1.28
C PHE A 59 -3.15 -23.23 0.14
N PRO A 60 -2.75 -22.65 -1.01
CA PRO A 60 -1.38 -22.44 -1.51
C PRO A 60 -0.71 -21.11 -1.10
N TYR A 61 -1.16 -20.49 -0.02
CA TYR A 61 -0.65 -19.26 0.63
C TYR A 61 -0.80 -17.97 -0.19
N VAL A 62 -1.60 -18.02 -1.26
CA VAL A 62 -1.88 -16.90 -2.16
C VAL A 62 -3.36 -16.97 -2.56
N PRO A 63 -4.09 -15.85 -2.57
CA PRO A 63 -5.48 -15.84 -3.00
C PRO A 63 -5.57 -16.13 -4.50
N GLN A 64 -6.71 -16.66 -4.93
CA GLN A 64 -6.93 -16.95 -6.34
C GLN A 64 -7.13 -15.64 -7.13
N THR A 65 -6.49 -15.50 -8.30
CA THR A 65 -6.58 -14.26 -9.10
C THR A 65 -7.55 -14.37 -10.28
N SER A 66 -8.22 -15.51 -10.46
CA SER A 66 -9.21 -15.68 -11.54
C SER A 66 -10.50 -14.94 -11.21
N GLN A 67 -11.21 -14.43 -12.23
CA GLN A 67 -12.49 -13.73 -12.06
C GLN A 67 -13.61 -14.66 -11.57
N ASP A 68 -13.56 -15.93 -11.95
CA ASP A 68 -14.60 -16.93 -11.64
C ASP A 68 -14.35 -17.65 -10.30
N SER A 69 -13.33 -17.23 -9.56
CA SER A 69 -12.97 -17.79 -8.27
C SER A 69 -14.01 -17.47 -7.20
N ASP A 70 -14.02 -18.29 -6.14
CA ASP A 70 -14.85 -18.04 -4.96
C ASP A 70 -14.56 -16.61 -4.42
N PRO A 71 -15.59 -15.77 -4.23
CA PRO A 71 -15.40 -14.41 -3.75
C PRO A 71 -14.67 -14.31 -2.41
N LEU A 72 -14.73 -15.32 -1.54
CA LEU A 72 -14.06 -15.30 -0.23
C LEU A 72 -12.57 -15.65 -0.30
N TYR A 73 -12.14 -16.36 -1.34
CA TYR A 73 -10.77 -16.87 -1.48
C TYR A 73 -9.98 -16.17 -2.60
N SER A 74 -10.62 -15.24 -3.30
CA SER A 74 -10.04 -14.51 -4.42
C SER A 74 -9.54 -13.13 -4.04
N PHE A 75 -8.51 -12.70 -4.78
CA PHE A 75 -8.07 -11.32 -4.87
C PHE A 75 -7.72 -11.02 -6.32
N ASN A 76 -8.72 -10.58 -7.08
CA ASN A 76 -8.63 -10.42 -8.54
C ASN A 76 -8.98 -8.98 -8.97
N GLN A 77 -9.08 -8.74 -10.28
CA GLN A 77 -9.36 -7.42 -10.82
C GLN A 77 -10.68 -6.80 -10.32
N LYS A 78 -11.70 -7.60 -10.01
CA LYS A 78 -12.97 -7.11 -9.45
C LYS A 78 -12.75 -6.52 -8.06
N ASP A 79 -11.98 -7.21 -7.23
CA ASP A 79 -11.63 -6.76 -5.88
C ASP A 79 -10.80 -5.48 -5.91
N ILE A 80 -9.82 -5.41 -6.81
CA ILE A 80 -8.94 -4.26 -6.96
C ILE A 80 -9.71 -3.05 -7.47
N SER A 81 -10.62 -3.24 -8.44
CA SER A 81 -11.50 -2.17 -8.92
C SER A 81 -12.43 -1.67 -7.82
N LEU A 82 -12.95 -2.58 -6.99
CA LEU A 82 -13.75 -2.23 -5.83
C LEU A 82 -12.94 -1.40 -4.82
N LEU A 83 -11.74 -1.84 -4.44
CA LEU A 83 -10.87 -1.09 -3.53
C LEU A 83 -10.53 0.31 -4.09
N ALA A 84 -10.14 0.40 -5.36
CA ALA A 84 -9.82 1.66 -6.02
C ALA A 84 -11.01 2.63 -6.08
N SER A 85 -12.21 2.12 -6.38
CA SER A 85 -13.45 2.93 -6.38
C SER A 85 -13.82 3.47 -5.00
N ASN A 86 -13.34 2.82 -3.93
CA ASN A 86 -13.50 3.24 -2.55
C ASN A 86 -12.30 4.04 -2.00
N GLY A 87 -11.39 4.47 -2.88
CA GLY A 87 -10.28 5.37 -2.52
C GLY A 87 -9.09 4.70 -1.82
N VAL A 88 -9.03 3.36 -1.83
CA VAL A 88 -7.88 2.61 -1.29
C VAL A 88 -6.62 2.93 -2.09
N THR A 89 -5.50 3.04 -1.37
CA THR A 89 -4.18 3.30 -1.95
C THR A 89 -3.10 2.35 -1.44
N ALA A 90 -3.39 1.52 -0.45
CA ALA A 90 -2.46 0.50 0.03
C ALA A 90 -3.12 -0.86 0.23
N VAL A 91 -2.33 -1.89 -0.02
CA VAL A 91 -2.58 -3.26 0.41
C VAL A 91 -1.33 -3.74 1.15
N ARG A 92 -1.49 -4.21 2.38
CA ARG A 92 -0.45 -4.99 3.06
C ARG A 92 -0.66 -6.45 2.66
N LEU A 93 0.21 -6.93 1.76
CA LEU A 93 0.09 -8.22 1.10
C LEU A 93 0.97 -9.24 1.81
N GLY A 94 0.34 -10.29 2.36
CA GLY A 94 1.06 -11.36 3.01
C GLY A 94 1.89 -12.18 2.03
N VAL A 95 3.17 -12.34 2.34
CA VAL A 95 4.17 -13.13 1.62
C VAL A 95 4.73 -14.15 2.60
N LEU A 96 4.18 -15.36 2.59
CA LEU A 96 4.60 -16.40 3.52
C LEU A 96 5.89 -17.05 3.01
N TRP A 97 6.86 -17.26 3.90
CA TRP A 97 8.11 -17.97 3.58
C TRP A 97 7.82 -19.39 3.09
N ALA A 98 6.84 -20.07 3.68
CA ALA A 98 6.36 -21.38 3.22
C ALA A 98 5.83 -21.38 1.78
N GLY A 99 5.30 -20.24 1.31
CA GLY A 99 4.89 -20.04 -0.08
C GLY A 99 6.07 -19.81 -1.02
N VAL A 100 7.01 -18.93 -0.63
CA VAL A 100 8.17 -18.55 -1.46
C VAL A 100 9.22 -19.66 -1.57
N GLU A 101 9.52 -20.34 -0.48
CA GLU A 101 10.54 -21.39 -0.41
C GLU A 101 10.01 -22.59 0.39
N PRO A 102 9.14 -23.42 -0.21
CA PRO A 102 8.52 -24.55 0.47
C PRO A 102 9.52 -25.63 0.91
N THR A 103 10.65 -25.75 0.21
CA THR A 103 11.78 -26.63 0.59
C THR A 103 13.10 -25.90 0.36
N LYS A 104 14.11 -26.23 1.18
CA LYS A 104 15.41 -25.55 1.18
C LYS A 104 16.01 -25.40 -0.22
N GLY A 105 16.23 -24.16 -0.64
CA GLY A 105 16.83 -23.80 -1.93
C GLY A 105 15.91 -23.91 -3.14
N ASN A 106 14.68 -24.41 -3.00
CA ASN A 106 13.72 -24.53 -4.09
C ASN A 106 12.63 -23.47 -3.98
N TYR A 107 12.85 -22.35 -4.68
CA TYR A 107 11.91 -21.23 -4.71
C TYR A 107 10.72 -21.52 -5.62
N ASN A 108 9.52 -21.26 -5.13
CA ASN A 108 8.27 -21.54 -5.83
C ASN A 108 7.94 -20.42 -6.82
N GLN A 109 8.37 -20.60 -8.07
CA GLN A 109 8.15 -19.59 -9.11
C GLN A 109 6.66 -19.39 -9.43
N THR A 110 5.82 -20.42 -9.27
CA THR A 110 4.36 -20.31 -9.46
C THR A 110 3.77 -19.35 -8.42
N TYR A 111 4.14 -19.51 -7.15
CA TYR A 111 3.71 -18.62 -6.07
C TYR A 111 4.12 -17.16 -6.32
N LEU A 112 5.38 -16.93 -6.65
CA LEU A 112 5.90 -15.59 -6.98
C LEU A 112 5.19 -14.97 -8.20
N THR A 113 4.82 -15.79 -9.18
CA THR A 113 4.06 -15.34 -10.36
C THR A 113 2.65 -14.89 -9.99
N GLU A 114 1.94 -15.62 -9.13
CA GLU A 114 0.60 -15.20 -8.67
C GLU A 114 0.65 -13.91 -7.85
N LEU A 115 1.63 -13.76 -6.95
CA LEU A 115 1.85 -12.49 -6.24
C LEU A 115 2.19 -11.35 -7.21
N THR A 116 2.98 -11.62 -8.25
CA THR A 116 3.32 -10.63 -9.30
C THR A 116 2.07 -10.13 -10.02
N LYS A 117 1.10 -11.00 -10.32
CA LYS A 117 -0.19 -10.58 -10.91
C LYS A 117 -0.95 -9.65 -9.97
N ILE A 118 -0.99 -9.96 -8.68
CA ILE A 118 -1.65 -9.11 -7.67
C ILE A 118 -0.98 -7.74 -7.62
N VAL A 119 0.35 -7.68 -7.51
CA VAL A 119 1.11 -6.42 -7.47
C VAL A 119 0.89 -5.60 -8.74
N GLN A 120 0.86 -6.24 -9.91
CA GLN A 120 0.60 -5.57 -11.19
C GLN A 120 -0.80 -4.98 -11.24
N MET A 121 -1.84 -5.76 -10.94
CA MET A 121 -3.22 -5.26 -10.94
C MET A 121 -3.39 -4.08 -9.95
N CYS A 122 -2.73 -4.14 -8.78
CA CYS A 122 -2.68 -3.00 -7.85
C CYS A 122 -1.99 -1.77 -8.46
N SER A 123 -0.85 -1.97 -9.13
CA SER A 123 -0.10 -0.90 -9.80
C SER A 123 -0.94 -0.18 -10.85
N ASP A 124 -1.72 -0.94 -11.64
CA ASP A 124 -2.52 -0.42 -12.75
C ASP A 124 -3.60 0.58 -12.30
N VAL A 125 -4.00 0.54 -11.02
CA VAL A 125 -5.01 1.44 -10.43
C VAL A 125 -4.46 2.34 -9.33
N GLY A 126 -3.13 2.37 -9.15
CA GLY A 126 -2.48 3.24 -8.16
C GLY A 126 -2.68 2.80 -6.72
N ILE A 127 -2.74 1.49 -6.47
CA ILE A 127 -2.65 0.88 -5.14
C ILE A 127 -1.21 0.39 -4.92
N TYR A 128 -0.63 0.80 -3.81
CA TYR A 128 0.71 0.43 -3.37
C TYR A 128 0.67 -0.84 -2.53
N VAL A 129 1.71 -1.64 -2.64
CA VAL A 129 1.82 -2.92 -1.95
C VAL A 129 2.94 -2.87 -0.92
N LEU A 130 2.60 -3.05 0.35
CA LEU A 130 3.56 -3.38 1.39
C LEU A 130 3.70 -4.90 1.42
N LEU A 131 4.88 -5.41 1.09
CA LEU A 131 5.16 -6.84 1.09
C LEU A 131 5.50 -7.26 2.51
N ASP A 132 4.68 -8.12 3.10
CA ASP A 132 4.75 -8.49 4.51
C ASP A 132 5.16 -9.95 4.68
N PHE A 133 6.28 -10.20 5.37
CA PHE A 133 6.53 -11.56 5.86
C PHE A 133 5.56 -11.88 6.99
N HIS A 134 4.42 -12.41 6.58
CA HIS A 134 3.35 -12.72 7.51
C HIS A 134 3.60 -14.06 8.20
N GLN A 135 3.46 -14.05 9.52
CA GLN A 135 3.46 -15.25 10.34
C GLN A 135 2.55 -15.06 11.55
N ASP A 136 1.97 -16.17 11.99
CA ASP A 136 1.39 -16.31 13.33
C ASP A 136 1.98 -17.58 13.92
N ILE A 137 2.62 -17.50 15.09
CA ILE A 137 3.23 -18.66 15.77
C ILE A 137 4.21 -19.43 14.85
N MET A 138 4.88 -18.73 13.95
CA MET A 138 5.88 -19.21 13.01
C MET A 138 5.40 -20.24 11.98
N SER A 139 4.83 -21.40 12.33
CA SER A 139 4.64 -22.52 11.38
C SER A 139 3.42 -23.37 11.68
N GLU A 140 2.89 -24.05 10.66
CA GLU A 140 1.78 -25.04 10.79
C GLU A 140 2.14 -26.18 11.75
N ARG A 141 3.42 -26.51 11.89
CA ARG A 141 3.90 -27.49 12.90
C ARG A 141 3.71 -27.02 14.34
N PHE A 142 3.45 -25.72 14.53
CA PHE A 142 3.11 -25.09 15.80
C PHE A 142 1.68 -24.55 15.80
N CYS A 143 0.80 -25.10 14.96
CA CYS A 143 -0.56 -24.64 14.69
C CYS A 143 -0.66 -23.24 14.03
N GLY A 144 0.46 -22.59 13.77
CA GLY A 144 0.57 -21.29 13.14
C GLY A 144 0.71 -21.33 11.63
N GLN A 145 1.21 -20.26 11.02
CA GLN A 145 1.48 -20.13 9.59
C GLN A 145 2.68 -19.21 9.35
N GLY A 146 3.35 -19.35 8.20
CA GLY A 146 4.42 -18.43 7.76
C GLY A 146 5.71 -19.11 7.33
N VAL A 147 6.32 -19.87 8.24
CA VAL A 147 7.64 -20.52 8.14
C VAL A 147 7.50 -21.96 7.63
N PRO A 148 8.30 -22.38 6.62
CA PRO A 148 8.23 -23.72 6.07
C PRO A 148 8.70 -24.79 7.07
N SER A 149 8.17 -26.01 6.92
CA SER A 149 8.46 -27.13 7.81
C SER A 149 9.94 -27.51 7.88
N TYR A 150 10.69 -27.34 6.79
CA TYR A 150 12.13 -27.66 6.75
C TYR A 150 12.97 -26.77 7.68
N ILE A 151 12.48 -25.57 8.01
CA ILE A 151 13.12 -24.70 9.00
C ILE A 151 12.83 -25.23 10.42
N VAL A 152 11.60 -25.69 10.67
CA VAL A 152 11.24 -26.34 11.94
C VAL A 152 12.03 -27.63 12.17
N ASP A 153 12.45 -28.33 11.10
CA ASP A 153 13.31 -29.51 11.23
C ASP A 153 14.68 -29.21 11.87
N THR A 154 15.15 -27.96 11.79
CA THR A 154 16.39 -27.53 12.47
C THR A 154 16.20 -27.31 13.97
N ASN A 155 14.96 -27.32 14.46
CA ASN A 155 14.64 -27.02 15.85
C ASN A 155 14.65 -28.30 16.71
N PRO A 156 15.66 -28.51 17.59
CA PRO A 156 15.73 -29.69 18.44
C PRO A 156 14.59 -29.77 19.47
N SER A 157 14.05 -28.63 19.93
CA SER A 157 12.92 -28.62 20.86
C SER A 157 11.64 -29.14 20.18
N ALA A 158 11.38 -28.73 18.93
CA ALA A 158 10.26 -29.25 18.15
C ALA A 158 10.36 -30.78 17.91
N ASN A 159 11.59 -31.30 17.78
CA ASN A 159 11.86 -32.71 17.48
C ASN A 159 12.21 -33.56 18.72
N SER A 160 11.91 -33.07 19.93
CA SER A 160 12.26 -33.71 21.21
C SER A 160 11.33 -34.84 21.66
N GLY A 161 10.43 -35.30 20.79
CA GLY A 161 9.48 -36.38 21.10
C GLY A 161 8.42 -35.94 22.10
N TRP A 162 8.37 -36.56 23.29
CA TRP A 162 7.34 -36.28 24.30
C TRP A 162 7.37 -34.85 24.85
N THR A 163 8.52 -34.17 24.76
CA THR A 163 8.68 -32.77 25.19
C THR A 163 8.54 -31.74 24.06
N GLY A 164 8.10 -32.16 22.87
CA GLY A 164 7.87 -31.27 21.74
C GLY A 164 6.63 -30.38 21.89
N PHE A 165 6.29 -29.66 20.82
CA PHE A 165 5.15 -28.73 20.81
C PHE A 165 3.84 -29.39 21.32
N PRO A 166 3.11 -28.79 22.27
CA PRO A 166 3.18 -27.40 22.72
C PRO A 166 3.77 -27.23 24.14
N VAL A 167 4.67 -28.10 24.59
CA VAL A 167 5.27 -28.00 25.93
C VAL A 167 5.89 -26.61 26.13
N PRO A 168 5.72 -25.96 27.31
CA PRO A 168 5.11 -26.46 28.55
C PRO A 168 3.60 -26.17 28.70
N LEU A 169 2.91 -25.66 27.69
CA LEU A 169 1.46 -25.37 27.76
C LEU A 169 0.61 -26.64 27.97
N ARG A 170 1.22 -27.78 27.71
CA ARG A 170 0.74 -29.13 28.00
C ARG A 170 1.93 -29.98 28.45
N PHE A 171 1.69 -30.98 29.29
CA PHE A 171 2.74 -31.90 29.76
C PHE A 171 3.32 -32.82 28.68
N LEU A 172 2.57 -33.08 27.60
CA LEU A 172 2.98 -33.95 26.50
C LEU A 172 2.75 -33.24 25.17
N ALA A 173 3.65 -33.50 24.23
CA ALA A 173 3.52 -33.07 22.84
C ALA A 173 2.18 -33.48 22.21
N TYR A 174 1.70 -32.68 21.26
CA TYR A 174 0.58 -33.09 20.41
C TYR A 174 0.97 -34.28 19.54
N LYS A 175 0.01 -35.17 19.30
CA LYS A 175 0.20 -36.26 18.34
C LYS A 175 0.01 -35.69 16.95
N THR A 176 1.01 -35.84 16.09
CA THR A 176 0.97 -35.32 14.72
C THR A 176 0.96 -36.46 13.71
N GLY A 177 0.31 -36.24 12.56
CA GLY A 177 0.38 -37.15 11.43
C GLY A 177 1.66 -36.97 10.61
N ASN A 178 1.65 -37.50 9.39
CA ASN A 178 2.70 -37.22 8.39
C ASN A 178 2.80 -35.71 8.16
N GLY A 179 4.02 -35.16 8.24
CA GLY A 179 4.28 -33.73 8.11
C GLY A 179 4.40 -32.96 9.43
N GLY A 180 4.13 -33.59 10.58
CA GLY A 180 4.39 -32.97 11.89
C GLY A 180 3.44 -31.83 12.26
N ILE A 181 2.25 -31.79 11.65
CA ILE A 181 1.21 -30.77 11.88
C ILE A 181 0.21 -31.33 12.92
N PRO A 182 -0.08 -30.61 14.02
CA PRO A 182 -1.11 -31.00 14.97
C PRO A 182 -2.52 -30.97 14.37
N SER A 183 -3.47 -31.70 14.96
CA SER A 183 -4.86 -31.68 14.49
C SER A 183 -5.53 -30.32 14.73
N ALA A 184 -6.56 -29.98 13.95
CA ALA A 184 -7.34 -28.76 14.17
C ALA A 184 -7.92 -28.68 15.59
N GLY A 185 -8.37 -29.82 16.14
CA GLY A 185 -8.88 -29.89 17.52
C GLY A 185 -7.80 -29.65 18.57
N ASP A 186 -6.56 -30.13 18.35
CA ASP A 186 -5.43 -29.80 19.22
C ASP A 186 -5.13 -28.30 19.15
N CYS A 187 -5.04 -27.75 17.94
CA CYS A 187 -4.75 -26.34 17.74
C CYS A 187 -5.79 -25.43 18.38
N GLN A 188 -7.08 -25.76 18.28
CA GLN A 188 -8.18 -25.01 18.87
C GLN A 188 -8.37 -25.23 20.39
N SER A 189 -7.58 -26.11 21.00
CA SER A 189 -7.73 -26.43 22.44
C SER A 189 -7.28 -25.31 23.38
N LYS A 190 -6.63 -24.26 22.87
CA LYS A 190 -6.12 -23.11 23.63
C LYS A 190 -6.27 -21.83 22.83
N THR A 191 -6.30 -20.69 23.52
CA THR A 191 -6.14 -19.38 22.89
C THR A 191 -4.80 -19.33 22.17
N TRP A 192 -4.81 -18.93 20.91
CA TRP A 192 -3.66 -19.04 20.02
C TRP A 192 -2.42 -18.30 20.51
N THR A 193 -2.60 -17.13 21.13
CA THR A 193 -1.52 -16.29 21.65
C THR A 193 -0.65 -17.02 22.67
N PHE A 194 -1.20 -17.99 23.42
CA PHE A 194 -0.40 -18.78 24.34
C PHE A 194 0.65 -19.62 23.64
N TYR A 195 0.38 -20.12 22.42
CA TYR A 195 1.35 -20.92 21.69
C TYR A 195 2.64 -20.16 21.34
N GLN A 196 2.59 -18.82 21.29
CA GLN A 196 3.81 -17.99 21.16
C GLN A 196 4.83 -18.27 22.27
N THR A 197 4.37 -18.75 23.44
CA THR A 197 5.23 -19.09 24.59
C THR A 197 5.66 -20.54 24.65
N ALA A 198 5.22 -21.43 23.73
CA ALA A 198 5.69 -22.82 23.73
C ALA A 198 7.21 -22.87 23.51
N ASP A 199 7.90 -23.80 24.18
CA ASP A 199 9.37 -23.89 24.16
C ASP A 199 9.91 -23.99 22.73
N SER A 200 9.30 -24.83 21.91
CA SER A 200 9.68 -24.99 20.50
C SER A 200 9.47 -23.72 19.68
N VAL A 201 8.46 -22.91 19.99
CA VAL A 201 8.17 -21.67 19.25
C VAL A 201 9.17 -20.58 19.62
N VAL A 202 9.35 -20.32 20.92
CA VAL A 202 10.32 -19.31 21.39
C VAL A 202 11.76 -19.68 21.04
N PHE A 203 12.07 -20.98 20.98
CA PHE A 203 13.36 -21.46 20.47
C PHE A 203 13.55 -21.10 19.00
N LEU A 204 12.53 -21.25 18.15
CA LEU A 204 12.64 -20.93 16.73
C LEU A 204 12.83 -19.42 16.49
N TYR A 205 12.12 -18.57 17.25
CA TYR A 205 12.39 -17.12 17.21
C TYR A 205 13.85 -16.82 17.56
N GLN A 206 14.40 -17.46 18.61
CA GLN A 206 15.80 -17.25 18.98
C GLN A 206 16.76 -17.78 17.92
N GLN A 207 16.48 -18.93 17.28
CA GLN A 207 17.28 -19.42 16.15
C GLN A 207 17.31 -18.40 15.00
N LEU A 208 16.16 -17.80 14.67
CA LEU A 208 16.07 -16.75 13.66
C LEU A 208 16.87 -15.51 14.06
N TYR A 209 16.78 -15.05 15.30
CA TYR A 209 17.49 -13.83 15.73
C TYR A 209 19.01 -14.02 15.80
N GLU A 210 19.48 -15.17 16.27
CA GLU A 210 20.91 -15.48 16.45
C GLU A 210 21.58 -16.10 15.22
N ASN A 211 20.82 -16.38 14.16
CA ASN A 211 21.25 -17.21 13.03
C ASN A 211 21.74 -18.60 13.44
N LYS A 212 21.13 -19.17 14.47
CA LYS A 212 21.48 -20.54 14.88
C LYS A 212 20.98 -21.51 13.81
N ASP A 213 21.82 -22.50 13.50
CA ASP A 213 21.54 -23.53 12.48
C ASP A 213 21.29 -22.96 11.05
N GLY A 214 21.70 -21.72 10.80
CA GLY A 214 21.54 -21.05 9.50
C GLY A 214 20.12 -20.55 9.21
N VAL A 215 19.24 -20.46 10.22
CA VAL A 215 17.85 -20.04 10.04
C VAL A 215 17.75 -18.60 9.52
N ARG A 216 18.57 -17.67 10.02
CA ARG A 216 18.57 -16.28 9.53
C ARG A 216 19.12 -16.18 8.12
N ASP A 217 20.10 -16.99 7.76
CA ASP A 217 20.65 -17.00 6.39
C ASP A 217 19.62 -17.49 5.37
N ALA A 218 18.84 -18.51 5.74
CA ALA A 218 17.71 -18.97 4.92
C ALA A 218 16.62 -17.88 4.81
N PHE A 219 16.33 -17.18 5.92
CA PHE A 219 15.39 -16.06 5.93
C PHE A 219 15.86 -14.87 5.06
N ILE A 220 17.15 -14.56 5.10
CA ILE A 220 17.76 -13.56 4.20
C ILE A 220 17.60 -13.99 2.75
N SER A 221 17.77 -15.28 2.45
CA SER A 221 17.64 -15.81 1.10
C SER A 221 16.19 -15.71 0.59
N PHE A 222 15.21 -15.99 1.45
CA PHE A 222 13.79 -15.70 1.23
C PHE A 222 13.55 -14.22 0.86
N TRP A 223 13.99 -13.29 1.71
CA TRP A 223 13.78 -11.86 1.46
C TRP A 223 14.51 -11.36 0.21
N THR A 224 15.69 -11.90 -0.06
CA THR A 224 16.46 -11.60 -1.27
C THR A 224 15.69 -12.03 -2.52
N MET A 225 15.03 -13.19 -2.49
CA MET A 225 14.17 -13.65 -3.59
C MET A 225 12.96 -12.72 -3.79
N VAL A 226 12.29 -12.35 -2.70
CA VAL A 226 11.15 -11.42 -2.73
C VAL A 226 11.57 -10.06 -3.30
N ALA A 227 12.64 -9.46 -2.77
CA ALA A 227 13.15 -8.17 -3.26
C ALA A 227 13.54 -8.22 -4.75
N LYS A 228 14.25 -9.27 -5.21
CA LYS A 228 14.56 -9.46 -6.64
C LYS A 228 13.31 -9.52 -7.50
N THR A 229 12.30 -10.27 -7.05
CA THR A 229 11.05 -10.47 -7.81
C THR A 229 10.31 -9.15 -8.02
N PHE A 230 10.24 -8.30 -6.99
CA PHE A 230 9.40 -7.10 -7.02
C PHE A 230 10.14 -5.79 -7.29
N LEU A 231 11.48 -5.80 -7.39
CA LEU A 231 12.30 -4.63 -7.74
C LEU A 231 11.80 -3.82 -8.96
N PRO A 232 11.29 -4.44 -10.05
CA PRO A 232 10.80 -3.69 -11.21
C PRO A 232 9.58 -2.81 -10.92
N PHE A 233 8.81 -3.08 -9.86
CA PHE A 233 7.57 -2.37 -9.57
C PHE A 233 7.84 -1.04 -8.86
N LYS A 234 7.12 0.01 -9.29
CA LYS A 234 7.15 1.35 -8.66
C LYS A 234 6.19 1.47 -7.48
N ASN A 235 5.18 0.62 -7.40
CA ASN A 235 4.15 0.65 -6.37
C ASN A 235 4.49 -0.17 -5.13
N ILE A 236 5.73 -0.66 -4.98
CA ILE A 236 6.16 -1.28 -3.73
C ILE A 236 6.37 -0.18 -2.68
N LEU A 237 5.60 -0.25 -1.61
CA LEU A 237 5.69 0.68 -0.47
C LEU A 237 6.92 0.37 0.38
N GLY A 238 7.26 -0.91 0.50
CA GLY A 238 8.41 -1.39 1.23
C GLY A 238 8.33 -2.89 1.51
N TYR A 239 9.26 -3.35 2.34
CA TYR A 239 9.35 -4.72 2.84
C TYR A 239 9.16 -4.72 4.36
N ASP A 240 8.07 -5.32 4.83
CA ASP A 240 7.74 -5.47 6.25
C ASP A 240 8.33 -6.76 6.78
N LEU A 241 9.45 -6.61 7.51
CA LEU A 241 10.42 -7.68 7.68
C LEU A 241 9.88 -8.89 8.44
N ILE A 242 8.98 -8.67 9.40
CA ILE A 242 8.32 -9.73 10.16
C ILE A 242 7.08 -9.17 10.84
N ASN A 243 5.94 -9.79 10.55
CA ASN A 243 4.70 -9.57 11.25
C ASN A 243 4.81 -10.00 12.72
N GLU A 244 4.43 -9.13 13.65
CA GLU A 244 4.23 -9.44 15.07
C GLU A 244 5.35 -10.29 15.71
N PRO A 245 6.62 -9.82 15.69
CA PRO A 245 7.73 -10.58 16.21
C PRO A 245 7.56 -10.86 17.71
N PHE A 246 7.79 -12.11 18.13
CA PHE A 246 7.85 -12.44 19.55
C PHE A 246 9.24 -12.20 20.14
N MET A 247 9.32 -12.04 21.46
CA MET A 247 10.50 -11.54 22.17
C MET A 247 11.74 -12.46 22.12
N GLY A 248 11.59 -13.73 21.74
CA GLY A 248 12.66 -14.74 21.71
C GLY A 248 12.54 -15.76 22.84
N ASN A 249 13.63 -16.48 23.14
CA ASN A 249 13.62 -17.60 24.10
C ASN A 249 13.63 -17.16 25.57
N ILE A 250 12.43 -16.85 26.08
CA ILE A 250 12.18 -16.44 27.47
C ILE A 250 12.55 -17.49 28.52
N TYR A 251 12.69 -18.78 28.17
CA TYR A 251 13.09 -19.83 29.12
C TYR A 251 14.60 -19.82 29.37
N THR A 252 15.38 -19.56 28.33
CA THR A 252 16.85 -19.44 28.45
C THR A 252 17.27 -18.06 28.95
N ASN A 253 16.50 -17.02 28.63
CA ASN A 253 16.74 -15.66 29.08
C ASN A 253 15.43 -14.97 29.51
N PRO A 254 15.04 -15.08 30.80
CA PRO A 254 13.81 -14.47 31.31
C PRO A 254 13.74 -12.94 31.20
N LEU A 255 14.87 -12.24 31.03
CA LEU A 255 14.87 -10.78 30.82
C LEU A 255 14.18 -10.38 29.52
N LEU A 256 14.05 -11.31 28.56
CA LEU A 256 13.30 -11.09 27.31
C LEU A 256 11.80 -10.87 27.55
N LEU A 257 11.26 -11.12 28.74
CA LEU A 257 9.89 -10.75 29.09
C LEU A 257 9.69 -9.22 29.17
N ASP A 258 10.76 -8.44 29.26
CA ASP A 258 10.72 -7.00 28.99
C ASP A 258 10.84 -6.77 27.47
N PRO A 259 9.77 -6.32 26.78
CA PRO A 259 9.80 -6.11 25.34
C PRO A 259 10.83 -5.07 24.89
N LEU A 260 11.17 -4.08 25.73
CA LEU A 260 12.17 -3.07 25.38
C LEU A 260 13.56 -3.70 25.30
N TYR A 261 13.86 -4.52 26.30
CA TYR A 261 15.09 -5.31 26.33
C TYR A 261 15.14 -6.29 25.16
N ALA A 262 14.05 -7.02 24.90
CA ALA A 262 13.97 -7.97 23.78
C ALA A 262 14.18 -7.28 22.43
N ASN A 263 13.52 -6.14 22.18
CA ASN A 263 13.70 -5.38 20.94
C ASN A 263 15.16 -4.94 20.77
N ARG A 264 15.80 -4.51 21.86
CA ARG A 264 17.21 -4.07 21.87
C ARG A 264 18.17 -5.20 21.51
N VAL A 265 18.04 -6.37 22.14
CA VAL A 265 19.05 -7.43 22.06
C VAL A 265 18.78 -8.45 20.97
N ASN A 266 17.52 -8.65 20.58
CA ASN A 266 17.12 -9.60 19.56
C ASN A 266 16.72 -8.90 18.24
N LEU A 267 15.68 -8.05 18.27
CA LEU A 267 15.09 -7.53 17.03
C LEU A 267 15.99 -6.53 16.31
N GLN A 268 16.64 -5.60 17.02
CA GLN A 268 17.47 -4.58 16.38
C GLN A 268 18.65 -5.18 15.58
N PRO A 269 19.49 -6.07 16.16
CA PRO A 269 20.57 -6.70 15.40
C PRO A 269 20.03 -7.56 14.25
N PHE A 270 18.90 -8.24 14.45
CA PHE A 270 18.23 -9.00 13.39
C PHE A 270 17.84 -8.09 12.21
N TYR A 271 17.19 -6.96 12.48
CA TYR A 271 16.81 -6.01 11.44
C TYR A 271 18.00 -5.36 10.74
N ASP A 272 19.06 -5.03 11.46
CA ASP A 272 20.28 -4.48 10.86
C ASP A 272 20.89 -5.45 9.83
N VAL A 273 20.96 -6.75 10.17
CA VAL A 273 21.50 -7.78 9.29
C VAL A 273 20.60 -8.03 8.07
N VAL A 274 19.30 -8.23 8.29
CA VAL A 274 18.35 -8.56 7.20
C VAL A 274 18.19 -7.39 6.23
N SER A 275 18.04 -6.16 6.75
CA SER A 275 17.90 -4.96 5.90
C SER A 275 19.16 -4.71 5.06
N THR A 276 20.35 -4.93 5.62
CA THR A 276 21.62 -4.83 4.89
C THR A 276 21.63 -5.83 3.73
N ALA A 277 21.21 -7.07 3.97
CA ALA A 277 21.18 -8.09 2.93
C ALA A 277 20.18 -7.77 1.81
N ILE A 278 18.97 -7.31 2.14
CA ILE A 278 17.99 -6.87 1.13
C ILE A 278 18.57 -5.74 0.26
N ARG A 279 19.26 -4.78 0.88
CA ARG A 279 19.86 -3.63 0.18
C ARG A 279 21.03 -4.00 -0.73
N THR A 280 21.55 -5.22 -0.68
CA THR A 280 22.49 -5.73 -1.70
C THR A 280 21.83 -5.95 -3.06
N VAL A 281 20.52 -6.14 -3.08
CA VAL A 281 19.71 -6.31 -4.30
C VAL A 281 18.91 -5.06 -4.63
N ASP A 282 18.28 -4.46 -3.62
CA ASP A 282 17.51 -3.23 -3.75
C ASP A 282 18.13 -2.12 -2.89
N PRO A 283 19.12 -1.38 -3.41
CA PRO A 283 19.81 -0.33 -2.64
C PRO A 283 18.87 0.78 -2.14
N ASN A 284 17.66 0.88 -2.70
CA ASN A 284 16.69 1.92 -2.37
C ASN A 284 15.54 1.42 -1.48
N ALA A 285 15.57 0.15 -1.06
CA ALA A 285 14.54 -0.50 -0.27
C ALA A 285 14.08 0.35 0.92
N ILE A 286 12.77 0.57 1.00
CA ILE A 286 12.09 1.07 2.20
C ILE A 286 11.81 -0.14 3.10
N ILE A 287 12.38 -0.13 4.30
CA ILE A 287 12.29 -1.24 5.25
C ILE A 287 11.28 -0.89 6.34
N HIS A 288 10.19 -1.65 6.41
CA HIS A 288 9.25 -1.62 7.51
C HIS A 288 9.72 -2.59 8.60
N PHE A 289 9.78 -2.12 9.83
CA PHE A 289 10.21 -2.91 10.98
C PHE A 289 9.28 -2.71 12.16
N GLU A 290 8.89 -3.81 12.78
CA GLU A 290 7.96 -3.85 13.89
C GLU A 290 8.71 -4.05 15.22
N PRO A 291 8.23 -3.53 16.35
CA PRO A 291 8.63 -4.05 17.65
C PRO A 291 7.78 -5.26 18.04
N ALA A 292 8.12 -5.89 19.16
CA ALA A 292 7.18 -6.80 19.82
C ALA A 292 5.79 -6.13 20.01
N THR A 293 4.74 -6.82 19.58
CA THR A 293 3.37 -6.27 19.38
C THR A 293 2.74 -5.68 20.65
N LEU A 294 3.12 -6.16 21.83
CA LEU A 294 2.53 -5.76 23.12
C LEU A 294 2.83 -4.31 23.53
N ILE A 295 3.73 -3.61 22.82
CA ILE A 295 4.20 -2.28 23.20
C ILE A 295 3.30 -1.17 22.65
N GLN A 296 2.83 -0.27 23.52
CA GLN A 296 2.11 0.95 23.11
C GLN A 296 2.97 2.22 23.08
N LYS A 297 3.99 2.33 23.94
CA LYS A 297 4.73 3.60 24.13
C LYS A 297 6.14 3.55 23.54
N SER A 298 7.15 3.22 24.34
CA SER A 298 8.55 3.21 23.91
C SER A 298 8.88 1.92 23.19
N ALA A 299 9.55 1.99 22.04
CA ALA A 299 9.89 0.79 21.26
C ALA A 299 11.19 0.09 21.68
N GLY A 300 12.05 0.74 22.46
CA GLY A 300 13.31 0.14 22.91
C GLY A 300 14.38 0.00 21.82
N PHE A 301 14.23 0.62 20.65
CA PHE A 301 15.25 0.74 19.59
C PHE A 301 16.16 1.97 19.80
N THR A 302 17.36 1.98 19.22
CA THR A 302 18.37 3.08 19.30
C THR A 302 18.67 3.61 17.90
N ASN A 303 18.44 2.78 16.89
CA ASN A 303 18.64 3.09 15.50
C ASN A 303 17.62 2.31 14.68
N THR A 304 17.42 2.80 13.47
CA THR A 304 16.69 2.11 12.42
C THR A 304 17.49 0.96 11.81
N PRO A 305 16.83 0.04 11.09
CA PRO A 305 17.50 -1.01 10.31
C PRO A 305 18.57 -0.47 9.36
N GLY A 306 19.82 -0.87 9.58
CA GLY A 306 21.01 -0.42 8.84
C GLY A 306 21.65 0.85 9.41
N GLY A 307 21.15 1.38 10.52
CA GLY A 307 21.69 2.56 11.19
C GLY A 307 21.20 3.89 10.61
N LYS A 308 21.84 4.97 11.08
CA LYS A 308 21.44 6.37 10.83
C LYS A 308 21.39 6.76 9.35
N ASP A 309 22.25 6.15 8.53
CA ASP A 309 22.38 6.49 7.10
C ASP A 309 21.17 5.99 6.30
N PHE A 310 20.40 5.07 6.88
CA PHE A 310 19.19 4.51 6.30
C PHE A 310 17.92 4.90 7.04
N SER A 311 17.96 5.84 7.99
CA SER A 311 16.76 6.18 8.78
C SER A 311 15.61 6.70 7.93
N ASN A 312 15.90 7.49 6.89
CA ASN A 312 14.90 7.94 5.92
C ASN A 312 14.44 6.84 4.93
N LYS A 313 15.05 5.65 4.99
CA LYS A 313 14.69 4.43 4.24
C LYS A 313 14.12 3.35 5.17
N SER A 314 13.70 3.76 6.36
CA SER A 314 13.11 2.90 7.37
C SER A 314 11.78 3.47 7.83
N VAL A 315 10.87 2.57 8.16
CA VAL A 315 9.52 2.88 8.61
C VAL A 315 9.24 2.04 9.83
N PHE A 316 8.97 2.71 10.94
CA PHE A 316 8.49 2.08 12.15
C PHE A 316 7.04 1.64 11.94
N ASN A 317 6.87 0.36 11.66
CA ASN A 317 5.57 -0.25 11.47
C ASN A 317 5.03 -0.75 12.81
N PHE A 318 3.75 -0.52 13.09
CA PHE A 318 3.17 -0.89 14.37
C PHE A 318 1.70 -1.26 14.24
N HIS A 319 1.23 -2.07 15.18
CA HIS A 319 -0.17 -2.49 15.25
C HIS A 319 -0.89 -1.84 16.44
N TYR A 320 -2.21 -1.70 16.29
CA TYR A 320 -3.10 -1.33 17.38
C TYR A 320 -4.28 -2.30 17.52
N TYR A 321 -4.28 -3.08 18.60
CA TYR A 321 -5.40 -3.95 18.98
C TYR A 321 -5.80 -3.67 20.43
N ALA A 322 -6.95 -3.02 20.62
CA ALA A 322 -7.43 -2.60 21.95
C ALA A 322 -7.52 -3.75 22.97
N ASP A 323 -7.77 -4.98 22.51
CA ASP A 323 -7.84 -6.16 23.39
C ASP A 323 -6.48 -6.65 23.88
N ALA A 324 -5.39 -6.35 23.17
CA ALA A 324 -4.02 -6.70 23.55
C ALA A 324 -3.29 -5.52 24.22
N GLN A 325 -3.58 -4.30 23.77
CA GLN A 325 -2.89 -3.06 24.11
C GLN A 325 -3.84 -2.14 24.90
N ARG A 326 -4.13 -2.53 26.14
CA ARG A 326 -5.18 -1.93 26.98
C ARG A 326 -4.72 -0.73 27.82
N GLU A 327 -3.43 -0.47 27.89
CA GLU A 327 -2.88 0.53 28.82
C GLU A 327 -3.20 1.96 28.39
N ASN A 328 -3.21 2.21 27.09
CA ASN A 328 -3.43 3.54 26.51
C ASN A 328 -4.50 3.50 25.41
N GLY A 329 -5.21 4.62 25.24
CA GLY A 329 -6.17 4.77 24.16
C GLY A 329 -5.51 4.83 22.79
N LEU A 330 -6.34 4.70 21.75
CA LEU A 330 -5.94 4.74 20.34
C LEU A 330 -5.12 6.00 19.99
N ASN A 331 -5.63 7.19 20.28
CA ASN A 331 -4.96 8.46 19.92
C ASN A 331 -3.59 8.59 20.60
N ASP A 332 -3.53 8.34 21.92
CA ASP A 332 -2.27 8.40 22.66
C ASP A 332 -1.27 7.39 22.12
N THR A 333 -1.74 6.18 21.81
CA THR A 333 -0.89 5.15 21.20
C THR A 333 -0.33 5.65 19.87
N LEU A 334 -1.15 6.08 18.91
CA LEU A 334 -0.67 6.61 17.63
C LEU A 334 0.37 7.74 17.82
N GLY A 335 0.10 8.67 18.75
CA GLY A 335 1.05 9.71 19.14
C GLY A 335 2.40 9.15 19.59
N TYR A 336 2.41 8.24 20.56
CA TYR A 336 3.64 7.63 21.07
C TYR A 336 4.43 6.85 20.00
N ARG A 337 3.72 6.20 19.07
CA ARG A 337 4.34 5.45 17.99
C ARG A 337 4.98 6.37 16.95
N ILE A 338 4.34 7.49 16.64
CA ILE A 338 4.91 8.52 15.79
C ILE A 338 6.09 9.22 16.46
N ASP A 339 6.01 9.50 17.77
CA ASP A 339 7.14 10.01 18.55
C ASP A 339 8.34 9.05 18.51
N SER A 340 8.08 7.74 18.57
CA SER A 340 9.12 6.72 18.39
C SER A 340 9.76 6.83 16.99
N ALA A 341 8.97 6.96 15.93
CA ALA A 341 9.48 7.13 14.58
C ALA A 341 10.30 8.44 14.42
N ILE A 342 9.84 9.55 15.00
CA ILE A 342 10.55 10.84 15.02
C ILE A 342 11.88 10.70 15.76
N SER A 343 11.90 10.04 16.92
CA SER A 343 13.11 9.82 17.72
C SER A 343 14.17 8.99 16.97
N LEU A 344 13.72 8.09 16.10
CA LEU A 344 14.55 7.25 15.23
C LEU A 344 14.84 7.90 13.87
N ASN A 345 14.34 9.11 13.61
CA ASN A 345 14.45 9.85 12.34
C ASN A 345 13.95 9.04 11.12
N CYS A 346 12.82 8.34 11.28
CA CYS A 346 12.27 7.42 10.29
C CYS A 346 10.77 7.66 10.05
N GLY A 347 10.17 6.93 9.11
CA GLY A 347 8.72 6.95 8.85
C GLY A 347 7.91 6.17 9.88
N ALA A 348 6.59 6.30 9.85
CA ALA A 348 5.64 5.56 10.68
C ALA A 348 4.50 5.00 9.82
N PHE A 349 4.00 3.81 10.18
CA PHE A 349 2.89 3.17 9.49
C PHE A 349 2.07 2.33 10.48
N LEU A 350 0.75 2.48 10.48
CA LEU A 350 -0.16 1.60 11.24
C LEU A 350 -0.48 0.38 10.36
N GLY A 351 0.31 -0.68 10.47
CA GLY A 351 0.24 -1.88 9.62
C GLY A 351 -1.02 -2.71 9.84
N GLU A 352 -1.51 -2.73 11.07
CA GLU A 352 -2.74 -3.45 11.43
C GLU A 352 -3.51 -2.77 12.56
N PHE A 353 -4.83 -2.91 12.47
CA PHE A 353 -5.78 -2.65 13.53
C PHE A 353 -7.06 -3.46 13.25
N GLU A 354 -7.90 -3.62 14.27
CA GLU A 354 -9.17 -4.33 14.13
C GLU A 354 -10.10 -3.68 13.10
N MET A 355 -10.32 -4.37 11.98
CA MET A 355 -11.17 -3.93 10.87
C MET A 355 -12.16 -5.00 10.40
N GLY A 356 -12.46 -6.00 11.24
CA GLY A 356 -13.50 -6.96 10.98
C GLY A 356 -14.90 -6.36 11.09
N TYR A 357 -15.85 -6.81 10.27
CA TYR A 357 -17.21 -6.24 10.26
C TYR A 357 -17.97 -6.51 11.56
N ASN A 358 -17.86 -7.74 12.11
CA ASN A 358 -18.54 -8.18 13.33
C ASN A 358 -20.04 -7.80 13.38
N SER A 359 -20.77 -8.08 12.30
CA SER A 359 -22.18 -7.70 12.13
C SER A 359 -22.44 -6.20 12.34
N GLY A 360 -21.49 -5.36 11.93
CA GLY A 360 -21.56 -3.90 12.04
C GLY A 360 -21.05 -3.32 13.36
N LYS A 361 -20.76 -4.14 14.38
CA LYS A 361 -20.40 -3.67 15.74
C LYS A 361 -19.08 -2.91 15.78
N ASN A 362 -18.16 -3.23 14.87
CA ASN A 362 -16.83 -2.62 14.83
C ASN A 362 -16.79 -1.36 13.93
N LEU A 363 -17.87 -1.01 13.23
CA LEU A 363 -17.84 0.12 12.28
C LEU A 363 -17.48 1.45 12.94
N ASP A 364 -17.90 1.66 14.18
CA ASP A 364 -17.59 2.88 14.93
C ASP A 364 -16.12 2.93 15.35
N SER A 365 -15.54 1.80 15.80
CA SER A 365 -14.11 1.76 16.14
C SER A 365 -13.23 1.90 14.90
N ILE A 366 -13.60 1.28 13.77
CA ILE A 366 -12.91 1.45 12.49
C ILE A 366 -12.92 2.93 12.06
N ARG A 367 -14.07 3.59 12.19
CA ARG A 367 -14.19 5.03 11.89
C ARG A 367 -13.28 5.87 12.78
N GLN A 368 -13.27 5.59 14.09
CA GLN A 368 -12.41 6.27 15.05
C GLN A 368 -10.92 6.07 14.73
N THR A 369 -10.51 4.87 14.28
CA THR A 369 -9.15 4.63 13.82
C THR A 369 -8.77 5.49 12.62
N PHE A 370 -9.63 5.61 11.62
CA PHE A 370 -9.34 6.50 10.48
C PHE A 370 -9.33 7.99 10.88
N GLN A 371 -10.20 8.42 11.80
CA GLN A 371 -10.18 9.78 12.35
C GLN A 371 -8.89 10.06 13.13
N ALA A 372 -8.42 9.10 13.93
CA ALA A 372 -7.14 9.19 14.63
C ALA A 372 -5.96 9.25 13.63
N ALA A 373 -6.01 8.41 12.59
CA ALA A 373 -5.01 8.43 11.53
C ALA A 373 -4.96 9.77 10.77
N ASP A 374 -6.12 10.40 10.52
CA ASP A 374 -6.23 11.76 9.97
C ASP A 374 -5.57 12.79 10.88
N LEU A 375 -5.91 12.77 12.19
CA LEU A 375 -5.37 13.68 13.20
C LEU A 375 -3.84 13.61 13.28
N HIS A 376 -3.30 12.40 13.12
CA HIS A 376 -1.87 12.13 13.19
C HIS A 376 -1.15 12.13 11.83
N LEU A 377 -1.88 12.41 10.74
CA LEU A 377 -1.38 12.38 9.36
C LEU A 377 -0.64 11.08 9.01
N THR A 378 -1.07 9.95 9.58
CA THR A 378 -0.38 8.67 9.45
C THR A 378 -1.11 7.73 8.50
N SER A 379 -0.33 6.89 7.83
CA SER A 379 -0.85 5.83 6.97
C SER A 379 -1.37 4.66 7.80
N ALA A 380 -2.39 3.96 7.30
CA ALA A 380 -3.02 2.84 8.00
C ALA A 380 -3.60 1.76 7.09
N THR A 381 -3.40 0.48 7.45
CA THR A 381 -4.07 -0.68 6.85
C THR A 381 -4.79 -1.50 7.92
N GLY A 382 -6.07 -1.81 7.69
CA GLY A 382 -6.87 -2.57 8.66
C GLY A 382 -6.86 -4.08 8.41
N TRP A 383 -7.03 -4.87 9.47
CA TRP A 383 -7.17 -6.33 9.41
C TRP A 383 -8.66 -6.70 9.39
N GLU A 384 -9.25 -7.12 8.28
CA GLU A 384 -8.65 -7.46 6.97
C GLU A 384 -9.70 -7.34 5.84
N TYR A 385 -9.30 -7.52 4.58
CA TYR A 385 -10.20 -7.32 3.43
C TYR A 385 -11.28 -8.40 3.33
N LYS A 386 -10.88 -9.66 3.48
CA LYS A 386 -11.68 -10.88 3.43
C LYS A 386 -11.04 -11.91 4.37
N GLU A 387 -11.83 -12.89 4.80
CA GLU A 387 -11.38 -13.94 5.73
C GLU A 387 -10.29 -14.84 5.13
N TYR A 388 -10.34 -15.17 3.84
CA TYR A 388 -9.33 -16.04 3.20
C TYR A 388 -9.11 -17.40 3.87
N ILE A 389 -10.14 -17.96 4.52
CA ILE A 389 -10.11 -19.29 5.15
C ILE A 389 -10.93 -20.28 4.31
N PRO A 390 -10.30 -21.15 3.51
CA PRO A 390 -11.01 -22.16 2.74
C PRO A 390 -11.81 -23.12 3.63
N LYS A 391 -12.97 -23.54 3.13
CA LYS A 391 -13.83 -24.50 3.83
C LYS A 391 -13.06 -25.76 4.24
N GLY A 392 -13.07 -26.06 5.53
CA GLY A 392 -12.44 -27.25 6.09
C GLY A 392 -10.93 -27.13 6.31
N VAL A 393 -10.33 -25.97 6.03
CA VAL A 393 -8.94 -25.67 6.36
C VAL A 393 -8.89 -24.93 7.70
N MET A 394 -7.96 -25.33 8.57
CA MET A 394 -7.72 -24.65 9.83
C MET A 394 -6.66 -23.58 9.60
N VAL A 395 -7.02 -22.34 9.92
CA VAL A 395 -6.11 -21.21 10.05
C VAL A 395 -6.30 -20.66 11.46
N MET A 396 -5.21 -20.26 12.11
CA MET A 396 -5.27 -19.89 13.51
C MET A 396 -5.90 -18.51 13.73
N THR A 397 -5.67 -17.58 12.80
CA THR A 397 -6.13 -16.19 12.83
C THR A 397 -6.67 -15.79 11.45
N GLY A 398 -7.48 -14.74 11.36
CA GLY A 398 -8.02 -14.25 10.08
C GLY A 398 -9.52 -14.47 9.83
N THR A 399 -10.37 -14.46 10.86
CA THR A 399 -11.81 -14.79 10.73
C THR A 399 -12.71 -13.55 10.56
N ASN A 400 -12.16 -12.38 10.26
CA ASN A 400 -12.78 -11.12 10.70
C ASN A 400 -13.94 -10.61 9.83
N ASN A 401 -14.40 -11.37 8.83
CA ASN A 401 -15.57 -11.05 8.00
C ASN A 401 -15.49 -9.61 7.45
N GLY A 402 -14.56 -9.36 6.51
CA GLY A 402 -14.21 -8.02 6.04
C GLY A 402 -15.27 -7.30 5.18
N LEU A 403 -14.80 -6.46 4.25
CA LEU A 403 -15.66 -5.56 3.44
C LEU A 403 -16.64 -6.30 2.53
N VAL A 404 -16.24 -7.48 2.06
CA VAL A 404 -17.02 -8.31 1.14
C VAL A 404 -17.65 -9.47 1.91
N ASP A 405 -18.94 -9.69 1.72
CA ASP A 405 -19.65 -10.81 2.34
C ASP A 405 -19.46 -12.15 1.60
N SER A 406 -20.01 -13.22 2.16
CA SER A 406 -19.91 -14.57 1.59
C SER A 406 -20.58 -14.75 0.23
N THR A 407 -21.38 -13.79 -0.23
CA THR A 407 -21.99 -13.79 -1.58
C THR A 407 -21.12 -13.04 -2.59
N GLY A 408 -20.05 -12.39 -2.13
CA GLY A 408 -19.23 -11.49 -2.96
C GLY A 408 -19.80 -10.08 -3.08
N SER A 409 -20.76 -9.71 -2.23
CA SER A 409 -21.38 -8.38 -2.21
C SER A 409 -20.67 -7.46 -1.23
N VAL A 410 -20.65 -6.16 -1.55
CA VAL A 410 -20.05 -5.14 -0.70
C VAL A 410 -20.99 -4.82 0.46
N ARG A 411 -20.47 -4.77 1.68
CA ARG A 411 -21.19 -4.26 2.83
C ARG A 411 -21.27 -2.73 2.75
N GLU A 412 -22.44 -2.19 2.41
CA GLU A 412 -22.61 -0.77 2.13
C GLU A 412 -22.29 0.15 3.34
N ASP A 413 -22.67 -0.29 4.53
CA ASP A 413 -22.39 0.42 5.79
C ASP A 413 -20.89 0.44 6.12
N PHE A 414 -20.21 -0.67 5.87
CA PHE A 414 -18.75 -0.72 5.96
C PHE A 414 -18.09 0.15 4.89
N ALA A 415 -18.55 0.10 3.64
CA ALA A 415 -18.03 0.96 2.58
C ALA A 415 -18.10 2.47 2.93
N LYS A 416 -19.13 2.92 3.66
CA LYS A 416 -19.22 4.32 4.13
C LYS A 416 -18.11 4.71 5.12
N VAL A 417 -17.63 3.78 5.94
CA VAL A 417 -16.52 4.04 6.87
C VAL A 417 -15.19 3.91 6.15
N PHE A 418 -15.05 2.89 5.30
CA PHE A 418 -13.81 2.56 4.63
C PHE A 418 -13.44 3.58 3.52
N SER A 419 -14.45 4.20 2.89
CA SER A 419 -14.24 5.06 1.71
C SER A 419 -14.12 6.56 2.01
N ARG A 420 -13.89 6.91 3.28
CA ARG A 420 -13.76 8.29 3.75
C ARG A 420 -12.69 9.04 2.95
N PRO A 421 -12.98 10.26 2.45
CA PRO A 421 -12.00 11.07 1.76
C PRO A 421 -10.74 11.35 2.59
N TYR A 422 -9.58 11.33 1.92
CA TYR A 422 -8.28 11.72 2.48
C TYR A 422 -7.33 12.17 1.37
N ALA A 423 -6.31 12.95 1.73
CA ALA A 423 -5.26 13.35 0.82
C ALA A 423 -4.23 12.23 0.68
N HIS A 424 -4.11 11.66 -0.52
CA HIS A 424 -3.18 10.57 -0.81
C HIS A 424 -1.80 11.09 -1.24
N ALA A 425 -1.79 12.09 -2.11
CA ALA A 425 -0.57 12.74 -2.58
C ALA A 425 -0.69 14.25 -2.40
N ILE A 426 0.33 14.89 -1.85
CA ILE A 426 0.28 16.30 -1.44
C ILE A 426 1.52 16.99 -1.97
N ALA A 427 1.33 18.06 -2.74
CA ALA A 427 2.40 18.90 -3.29
C ALA A 427 3.08 19.79 -2.22
N GLY A 428 3.40 19.21 -1.07
CA GLY A 428 3.83 19.94 0.10
C GLY A 428 3.78 19.11 1.36
N ILE A 429 3.97 19.76 2.51
CA ILE A 429 3.90 19.14 3.84
C ILE A 429 2.52 19.39 4.43
N PRO A 430 1.70 18.36 4.68
CA PRO A 430 0.42 18.53 5.36
C PRO A 430 0.61 19.08 6.77
N THR A 431 -0.25 20.01 7.15
CA THR A 431 -0.33 20.58 8.50
C THR A 431 -1.62 20.19 9.22
N GLY A 432 -2.60 19.63 8.49
CA GLY A 432 -3.80 19.04 9.06
C GLY A 432 -4.71 18.46 8.01
N MET A 433 -5.45 17.41 8.37
CA MET A 433 -6.40 16.74 7.51
C MET A 433 -7.58 16.25 8.36
N ALA A 434 -8.80 16.40 7.84
CA ALA A 434 -9.99 15.85 8.49
C ALA A 434 -11.10 15.59 7.48
N PHE A 435 -11.89 14.55 7.74
CA PHE A 435 -13.22 14.37 7.15
C PHE A 435 -14.26 14.33 8.26
N ASP A 436 -15.17 15.29 8.25
CA ASP A 436 -16.26 15.39 9.22
C ASP A 436 -17.44 14.50 8.78
N ASP A 437 -17.73 13.46 9.57
CA ASP A 437 -18.81 12.51 9.26
C ASP A 437 -20.20 13.11 9.33
N GLY A 438 -20.42 14.23 10.00
CA GLY A 438 -21.74 14.85 10.10
C GLY A 438 -22.07 15.59 8.80
N SER A 439 -21.28 16.64 8.54
CA SER A 439 -21.37 17.54 7.40
C SER A 439 -20.87 16.95 6.08
N LYS A 440 -20.12 15.84 6.13
CA LYS A 440 -19.45 15.24 4.96
C LYS A 440 -18.44 16.16 4.29
N ILE A 441 -17.83 17.06 5.05
CA ILE A 441 -16.83 18.00 4.54
C ILE A 441 -15.43 17.42 4.77
N PHE A 442 -14.65 17.34 3.70
CA PHE A 442 -13.22 17.07 3.77
C PHE A 442 -12.44 18.39 3.77
N THR A 443 -11.42 18.50 4.63
CA THR A 443 -10.48 19.62 4.63
C THR A 443 -9.03 19.11 4.70
N LEU A 444 -8.18 19.67 3.85
CA LEU A 444 -6.73 19.51 3.89
C LEU A 444 -6.06 20.89 4.02
N ASN A 445 -5.09 21.00 4.92
CA ASN A 445 -4.17 22.12 5.00
C ASN A 445 -2.74 21.62 4.75
N PHE A 446 -1.98 22.34 3.94
CA PHE A 446 -0.57 22.00 3.70
C PHE A 446 0.26 23.24 3.34
N THR A 447 1.56 23.13 3.55
CA THR A 447 2.56 24.10 3.10
C THR A 447 3.16 23.62 1.78
N PHE A 448 2.94 24.38 0.70
CA PHE A 448 3.36 24.04 -0.66
C PHE A 448 4.89 23.97 -0.80
N ASN A 449 5.40 22.93 -1.46
CA ASN A 449 6.84 22.70 -1.63
C ASN A 449 7.48 23.49 -2.80
N GLY A 450 6.68 24.23 -3.58
CA GLY A 450 7.17 25.03 -4.72
C GLY A 450 7.26 24.26 -6.05
N GLN A 451 6.91 22.98 -6.09
CA GLN A 451 6.97 22.17 -7.30
C GLN A 451 5.75 22.43 -8.22
N VAL A 452 5.95 22.46 -9.53
CA VAL A 452 4.89 22.70 -10.54
C VAL A 452 4.69 21.47 -11.44
N GLY A 453 3.69 21.51 -12.33
CA GLY A 453 3.34 20.38 -13.20
C GLY A 453 2.89 19.17 -12.38
N VAL A 454 3.23 17.95 -12.84
CA VAL A 454 2.90 16.69 -12.14
C VAL A 454 3.39 16.63 -10.68
N SER A 455 4.56 17.21 -10.38
CA SER A 455 5.10 17.29 -9.02
C SER A 455 4.36 18.28 -8.12
N GLY A 456 3.65 19.24 -8.73
CA GLY A 456 2.82 20.24 -8.05
C GLY A 456 1.39 19.81 -7.80
N THR A 457 1.00 18.58 -8.17
CA THR A 457 -0.39 18.12 -8.07
C THR A 457 -0.66 17.36 -6.77
N THR A 458 -1.64 17.85 -6.03
CA THR A 458 -2.26 17.20 -4.85
C THR A 458 -3.45 16.35 -5.30
N GLU A 459 -3.57 15.15 -4.75
CA GLU A 459 -4.65 14.18 -4.99
C GLU A 459 -5.37 13.84 -3.68
N ILE A 460 -6.69 14.02 -3.69
CA ILE A 460 -7.60 13.60 -2.61
C ILE A 460 -8.41 12.42 -3.13
N ARG A 461 -8.35 11.27 -2.45
CA ARG A 461 -9.09 10.05 -2.80
C ARG A 461 -10.22 9.78 -1.82
N GLY A 462 -11.26 9.12 -2.30
CA GLY A 462 -12.41 8.67 -1.51
C GLY A 462 -13.59 8.35 -2.40
N ASN A 463 -14.70 7.85 -1.86
CA ASN A 463 -15.91 7.62 -2.64
C ASN A 463 -16.88 8.79 -2.52
N PHE A 464 -16.59 9.89 -3.21
CA PHE A 464 -17.41 11.10 -3.14
C PHE A 464 -18.87 10.88 -3.58
N GLY A 465 -19.12 9.89 -4.44
CA GLY A 465 -20.47 9.48 -4.84
C GLY A 465 -21.30 8.86 -3.70
N LEU A 466 -20.68 8.36 -2.64
CA LEU A 466 -21.40 7.93 -1.44
C LEU A 466 -21.81 9.10 -0.54
N PHE A 467 -21.03 10.19 -0.55
CA PHE A 467 -21.18 11.28 0.42
C PHE A 467 -21.84 12.55 -0.14
N HIS A 468 -21.67 12.84 -1.43
CA HIS A 468 -22.05 14.12 -2.04
C HIS A 468 -23.17 13.98 -3.09
N LYS A 469 -24.09 13.04 -2.89
CA LYS A 469 -25.30 12.92 -3.74
C LYS A 469 -26.34 14.01 -3.39
N PRO A 470 -27.17 14.45 -4.36
CA PRO A 470 -27.21 14.00 -5.76
C PRO A 470 -26.32 14.82 -6.72
N TYR A 471 -25.84 15.98 -6.29
CA TYR A 471 -25.22 16.96 -7.20
C TYR A 471 -23.70 16.84 -7.34
N GLY A 472 -23.06 15.95 -6.59
CA GLY A 472 -21.62 15.74 -6.60
C GLY A 472 -20.86 16.74 -5.72
N SER A 473 -19.54 16.74 -5.86
CA SER A 473 -18.63 17.56 -5.06
C SER A 473 -18.44 18.98 -5.60
N GLU A 474 -18.34 19.95 -4.69
CA GLU A 474 -17.72 21.26 -4.88
C GLU A 474 -16.32 21.21 -4.23
N VAL A 475 -15.33 21.84 -4.87
CA VAL A 475 -13.98 21.97 -4.32
C VAL A 475 -13.65 23.44 -4.22
N LYS A 476 -13.27 23.87 -3.01
CA LYS A 476 -12.82 25.24 -2.72
C LYS A 476 -11.35 25.18 -2.37
N VAL A 477 -10.57 26.08 -2.95
CA VAL A 477 -9.13 26.18 -2.70
C VAL A 477 -8.80 27.61 -2.28
N VAL A 478 -8.13 27.75 -1.14
CA VAL A 478 -7.64 29.03 -0.63
C VAL A 478 -6.13 28.91 -0.49
N SER A 479 -5.39 29.89 -1.00
CA SER A 479 -3.94 29.96 -0.86
C SER A 479 -3.52 31.33 -0.35
N THR A 480 -2.51 31.34 0.51
CA THR A 480 -1.83 32.57 0.97
C THR A 480 -0.99 33.22 -0.14
N SER A 481 -0.57 32.47 -1.16
CA SER A 481 0.08 33.03 -2.35
C SER A 481 -0.08 32.16 -3.59
N GLY A 482 -0.41 32.79 -4.72
CA GLY A 482 -0.67 32.11 -5.99
C GLY A 482 -2.09 31.57 -6.10
N VAL A 483 -2.42 31.12 -7.31
CA VAL A 483 -3.72 30.52 -7.63
C VAL A 483 -3.55 29.01 -7.71
N PHE A 484 -4.48 28.28 -7.10
CA PHE A 484 -4.60 26.84 -7.23
C PHE A 484 -5.98 26.52 -7.77
N SER A 485 -6.06 25.53 -8.63
CA SER A 485 -7.31 25.13 -9.27
C SER A 485 -7.42 23.61 -9.38
N MET A 486 -8.64 23.14 -9.52
CA MET A 486 -8.86 21.75 -9.89
C MET A 486 -8.40 21.51 -11.33
N LEU A 487 -7.80 20.35 -11.58
CA LEU A 487 -7.45 19.94 -12.94
C LEU A 487 -8.72 19.58 -13.76
N PRO A 488 -8.84 20.04 -15.03
CA PRO A 488 -9.99 19.79 -15.91
C PRO A 488 -10.26 18.30 -16.19
N GLY A 489 -11.51 17.86 -16.06
CA GLY A 489 -11.91 16.47 -16.34
C GLY A 489 -11.99 15.56 -15.11
N ASN A 490 -11.77 16.10 -13.90
CA ASN A 490 -11.78 15.32 -12.65
C ASN A 490 -13.07 15.40 -11.83
N GLY A 491 -13.49 14.26 -11.31
CA GLY A 491 -13.78 14.11 -9.88
C GLY A 491 -15.13 14.58 -9.34
N VAL A 492 -15.99 15.23 -10.14
CA VAL A 492 -17.35 15.57 -9.65
C VAL A 492 -18.27 14.33 -9.56
N SER A 493 -17.84 13.19 -10.14
CA SER A 493 -18.50 11.87 -10.03
C SER A 493 -17.54 10.67 -9.91
N GLY A 494 -16.33 10.84 -9.38
CA GLY A 494 -15.27 9.82 -9.35
C GLY A 494 -14.65 9.59 -7.96
N SER A 495 -13.60 8.75 -7.89
CA SER A 495 -12.91 8.40 -6.64
C SER A 495 -11.71 9.30 -6.29
N SER A 496 -11.48 10.37 -7.05
CA SER A 496 -10.31 11.27 -6.91
C SER A 496 -10.62 12.72 -7.27
N VAL A 497 -9.99 13.66 -6.56
CA VAL A 497 -9.96 15.10 -6.83
C VAL A 497 -8.51 15.54 -6.92
N PHE A 498 -8.14 16.23 -8.01
CA PHE A 498 -6.79 16.74 -8.22
C PHE A 498 -6.77 18.26 -8.18
N VAL A 499 -5.86 18.83 -7.40
CA VAL A 499 -5.63 20.27 -7.27
C VAL A 499 -4.16 20.56 -7.55
N ALA A 500 -3.90 21.54 -8.41
CA ALA A 500 -2.54 21.94 -8.80
C ALA A 500 -2.42 23.48 -8.74
N PRO A 501 -1.20 24.03 -8.59
CA PRO A 501 -0.97 25.44 -8.83
C PRO A 501 -1.29 25.77 -10.30
N ASP A 502 -1.90 26.93 -10.53
CA ASP A 502 -2.15 27.43 -11.87
C ASP A 502 -0.82 27.68 -12.58
N SER A 503 -0.62 27.02 -13.73
CA SER A 503 0.60 27.06 -14.53
C SER A 503 1.06 28.48 -14.92
N ALA A 504 0.15 29.47 -14.95
CA ALA A 504 0.48 30.85 -15.30
C ALA A 504 0.87 31.73 -14.10
N ASN A 505 0.62 31.29 -12.87
CA ASN A 505 0.82 32.08 -11.66
C ASN A 505 1.85 31.44 -10.72
N LEU A 506 2.82 32.23 -10.29
CA LEU A 506 3.94 31.85 -9.42
C LEU A 506 3.46 31.52 -7.99
N ALA A 507 2.77 30.38 -7.79
CA ALA A 507 2.56 29.82 -6.46
C ALA A 507 3.92 29.70 -5.76
N LYS A 508 4.06 30.34 -4.60
CA LYS A 508 5.36 30.43 -3.94
C LYS A 508 5.55 29.25 -3.01
N VAL A 509 6.77 28.71 -2.99
CA VAL A 509 7.20 27.78 -1.94
C VAL A 509 6.87 28.35 -0.56
N GLY A 510 6.35 27.52 0.34
CA GLY A 510 5.92 27.97 1.66
C GLY A 510 4.49 28.52 1.72
N ALA A 511 3.76 28.62 0.59
CA ALA A 511 2.36 29.01 0.62
C ALA A 511 1.53 28.01 1.45
N ASN A 512 0.76 28.52 2.42
CA ASN A 512 -0.29 27.74 3.05
C ASN A 512 -1.47 27.62 2.09
N VAL A 513 -1.88 26.39 1.84
CA VAL A 513 -2.99 26.03 0.96
C VAL A 513 -4.01 25.23 1.76
N THR A 514 -5.28 25.62 1.64
CA THR A 514 -6.43 24.91 2.20
C THR A 514 -7.29 24.41 1.05
N ILE A 515 -7.56 23.11 1.03
CA ILE A 515 -8.53 22.50 0.10
C ILE A 515 -9.71 22.01 0.91
N THR A 516 -10.92 22.40 0.52
CA THR A 516 -12.18 21.91 1.08
C THR A 516 -12.97 21.21 0.00
N VAL A 517 -13.41 19.97 0.25
CA VAL A 517 -14.32 19.23 -0.62
C VAL A 517 -15.63 19.01 0.13
N LEU A 518 -16.75 19.41 -0.48
CA LEU A 518 -18.07 19.43 0.13
C LEU A 518 -19.15 19.09 -0.90
N ALA A 519 -20.37 18.77 -0.45
CA ALA A 519 -21.48 18.53 -1.35
C ALA A 519 -21.97 19.82 -2.03
N ARG A 520 -22.31 19.75 -3.32
CA ARG A 520 -22.97 20.85 -4.04
C ARG A 520 -24.41 21.01 -3.56
N THR A 521 -24.86 22.27 -3.48
CA THR A 521 -26.25 22.63 -3.18
C THR A 521 -27.14 22.70 -4.42
N SER A 522 -26.56 22.68 -5.61
CA SER A 522 -27.26 22.76 -6.91
C SER A 522 -26.53 21.96 -7.98
N PRO A 523 -27.20 21.59 -9.10
CA PRO A 523 -26.55 20.91 -10.22
C PRO A 523 -25.31 21.66 -10.70
N PRO A 524 -24.25 20.94 -11.14
CA PRO A 524 -23.08 21.59 -11.70
C PRO A 524 -23.46 22.43 -12.93
N PRO A 525 -22.74 23.54 -13.19
CA PRO A 525 -22.96 24.33 -14.40
C PRO A 525 -22.87 23.44 -15.65
N ALA A 526 -23.71 23.71 -16.66
CA ALA A 526 -23.61 23.01 -17.93
C ALA A 526 -22.19 23.17 -18.50
N PRO A 527 -21.61 22.12 -19.11
CA PRO A 527 -20.31 22.24 -19.76
C PRO A 527 -20.35 23.41 -20.73
N ALA A 528 -19.37 24.32 -20.65
CA ALA A 528 -19.24 25.38 -21.64
C ALA A 528 -19.03 24.71 -23.00
N VAL A 529 -20.01 24.82 -23.90
CA VAL A 529 -19.87 24.36 -25.27
C VAL A 529 -18.90 25.31 -25.95
N THR A 530 -17.63 24.93 -26.03
CA THR A 530 -16.65 25.59 -26.88
C THR A 530 -16.99 25.24 -28.33
N THR A 531 -17.82 26.07 -28.97
CA THR A 531 -17.97 26.04 -30.42
C THR A 531 -16.67 26.54 -31.05
N THR A 532 -15.76 25.62 -31.37
CA THR A 532 -14.73 25.89 -32.38
C THR A 532 -15.44 26.09 -33.72
N VAL A 533 -15.71 27.33 -34.07
CA VAL A 533 -16.16 27.72 -35.42
C VAL A 533 -14.96 27.53 -36.35
N THR A 534 -14.90 26.40 -37.04
CA THR A 534 -14.05 26.25 -38.23
C THR A 534 -14.64 27.10 -39.34
N ALA A 535 -14.06 28.27 -39.58
CA ALA A 535 -14.37 29.07 -40.76
C ALA A 535 -13.74 28.41 -42.00
N SER A 536 -14.52 27.61 -42.73
CA SER A 536 -14.13 27.12 -44.05
C SER A 536 -14.21 28.27 -45.06
N ALA A 537 -13.07 28.72 -45.57
CA ALA A 537 -13.02 29.68 -46.67
C ALA A 537 -13.56 29.04 -47.96
N ILE A 538 -14.66 29.57 -48.48
CA ILE A 538 -15.21 29.23 -49.80
C ILE A 538 -14.41 30.01 -50.85
N ALA A 539 -13.61 29.32 -51.67
CA ALA A 539 -12.98 29.90 -52.84
C ALA A 539 -13.96 29.82 -54.04
N VAL A 540 -14.43 30.99 -54.49
CA VAL A 540 -15.20 31.15 -55.74
C VAL A 540 -14.21 31.21 -56.91
N ALA A 541 -14.29 30.25 -57.84
CA ALA A 541 -13.51 30.26 -59.07
C ALA A 541 -14.38 30.73 -60.25
N THR A 542 -13.97 31.81 -60.93
CA THR A 542 -14.53 32.28 -62.20
C THR A 542 -13.71 31.76 -63.39
N LYS A 543 -14.40 31.49 -64.50
CA LYS A 543 -13.95 30.83 -65.75
C LYS A 543 -13.07 31.71 -66.66
N SER A 544 -12.08 31.09 -67.31
CA SER A 544 -11.70 31.16 -68.75
C SER A 544 -10.26 30.62 -68.93
N GLY A 545 -9.82 29.85 -69.94
CA GLY A 545 -10.41 29.17 -71.08
C GLY A 545 -9.31 28.39 -71.86
N ILE A 546 -9.70 27.27 -72.48
CA ILE A 546 -9.20 26.65 -73.75
C ILE A 546 -7.78 25.99 -73.81
N ILE A 547 -7.76 24.85 -74.52
CA ILE A 547 -6.90 23.63 -74.59
C ILE A 547 -6.08 23.65 -75.92
N PRO A 548 -4.89 22.98 -76.15
CA PRO A 548 -4.83 21.51 -76.44
C PRO A 548 -3.58 20.61 -76.16
N LEU A 549 -3.91 19.34 -75.79
CA LEU A 549 -3.37 17.98 -76.11
C LEU A 549 -1.83 17.74 -76.16
N LYS A 550 -1.19 16.63 -75.72
CA LYS A 550 -1.53 15.18 -75.58
C LYS A 550 -0.37 14.43 -74.81
N PRO A 551 -0.34 13.08 -74.64
CA PRO A 551 -0.30 12.37 -73.35
C PRO A 551 1.05 11.70 -72.99
N LEU A 552 1.26 11.33 -71.73
CA LEU A 552 2.18 10.24 -71.38
C LEU A 552 1.62 9.35 -70.26
N LEU A 553 2.02 8.09 -70.36
CA LEU A 553 1.43 6.86 -69.86
C LEU A 553 1.69 6.60 -68.35
N PHE A 554 0.76 5.83 -67.77
CA PHE A 554 0.77 5.04 -66.54
C PHE A 554 2.13 4.62 -65.96
N VAL A 555 2.20 4.47 -64.61
CA VAL A 555 2.29 3.17 -63.90
C VAL A 555 1.99 3.38 -62.40
N ILE A 556 1.03 2.61 -61.89
CA ILE A 556 0.71 2.40 -60.47
C ILE A 556 1.49 1.15 -60.04
N ILE A 557 2.17 1.19 -58.88
CA ILE A 557 2.67 -0.01 -58.22
C ILE A 557 2.15 -0.04 -56.78
N SER A 558 1.24 -0.97 -56.54
CA SER A 558 0.91 -1.54 -55.23
C SER A 558 1.92 -2.63 -54.90
N PHE A 559 2.26 -2.81 -53.62
CA PHE A 559 2.86 -4.06 -53.14
C PHE A 559 2.13 -4.58 -51.90
N PHE A 560 1.66 -5.82 -52.02
CA PHE A 560 1.29 -6.72 -50.93
C PHE A 560 2.32 -7.86 -50.86
N PHE A 561 2.43 -8.44 -49.66
CA PHE A 561 3.28 -9.53 -49.16
C PHE A 561 3.56 -10.74 -50.07
N PHE A 562 4.76 -11.34 -49.98
CA PHE A 562 5.04 -12.58 -49.22
C PHE A 562 6.51 -13.05 -49.37
N LEU A 563 7.17 -13.33 -48.24
CA LEU A 563 7.83 -14.60 -47.93
C LEU A 563 8.04 -14.72 -46.42
#